data_AF-A0A4P2VJN2-F1
#
_entry.id   AF-A0A4P2VJN2-F1
#
_cell.length_a   1.000
_cell.length_b   1.000
_cell.length_c   1.000
_cell.angle_alpha   90.00
_cell.angle_beta   90.00
_cell.angle_gamma   90.00
#
_symmetry.space_group_name_H-M   'P 1'
#
loop_
_entity.id
_entity.type
_entity.pdbx_description
1 polymer ?
#
loop_
_entity_poly.entity_id
_entity_poly.type
_entity_poly.pdbx_seq_one_letter_code
_entity_poly.pdbx_strand_id
1 'polypeptide(L)'
;MEKPSYSALESYEGLIAKLSHRFSNTPLKKDFYIFYNKWIKLHNNLFFNLTIDNKSTLLSENELNNVTKIFMIKRQALVSSYAQSLKKEVDSKNNFNFLKDFLFFHDENFKLILKQILEDYSVELIRLQSLRKATHAYAHSHISSGG
;
A
#
# COMPACT_ATOMS: atom_id res chain seq x y z
N MET A 1 15.39 -13.17 -3.71
CA MET A 1 14.27 -12.64 -2.90
C MET A 1 14.20 -11.16 -3.20
N GLU A 2 13.36 -10.76 -4.14
CA GLU A 2 13.22 -9.35 -4.50
C GLU A 2 11.98 -8.79 -3.84
N LYS A 3 12.18 -7.61 -3.25
CA LYS A 3 11.31 -6.96 -2.28
C LYS A 3 10.46 -5.92 -3.03
N PRO A 4 9.28 -5.54 -2.49
CA PRO A 4 8.60 -4.32 -2.93
C PRO A 4 9.57 -3.14 -2.96
N SER A 5 9.25 -2.06 -3.69
CA SER A 5 10.00 -0.79 -3.65
C SER A 5 10.49 -0.53 -2.21
N TYR A 6 11.81 -0.69 -2.01
CA TYR A 6 12.39 -0.74 -0.66
C TYR A 6 12.08 0.58 0.06
N SER A 7 12.06 1.68 -0.68
CA SER A 7 11.73 3.02 -0.22
C SER A 7 10.27 3.19 0.18
N ALA A 8 9.31 2.62 -0.56
CA ALA A 8 7.89 2.73 -0.23
C ALA A 8 7.49 1.90 1.00
N LEU A 9 8.06 0.70 1.14
CA LEU A 9 7.87 -0.13 2.32
C LEU A 9 8.48 0.52 3.56
N GLU A 10 9.72 1.03 3.46
CA GLU A 10 10.38 1.80 4.54
C GLU A 10 9.60 3.07 4.90
N SER A 11 9.07 3.79 3.91
CA SER A 11 8.23 4.98 4.14
C SER A 11 6.95 4.62 4.89
N TYR A 12 6.35 3.47 4.56
CA TYR A 12 5.19 2.97 5.29
C TYR A 12 5.54 2.51 6.71
N GLU A 13 6.67 1.82 6.90
CA GLU A 13 7.20 1.46 8.23
C GLU A 13 7.45 2.70 9.11
N GLY A 14 7.98 3.78 8.52
CA GLY A 14 8.14 5.06 9.21
C GLY A 14 6.80 5.72 9.57
N LEU A 15 5.80 5.66 8.69
CA LEU A 15 4.45 6.17 8.95
C LEU A 15 3.79 5.43 10.12
N ILE A 16 3.88 4.09 10.13
CA ILE A 16 3.27 3.28 11.19
C ILE A 16 3.97 3.53 12.54
N ALA A 17 5.30 3.60 12.57
CA ALA A 17 6.04 3.91 13.80
C ALA A 17 5.54 5.23 14.45
N LYS A 18 5.38 6.30 13.65
CA LYS A 18 4.86 7.61 14.10
C LYS A 18 3.42 7.54 14.62
N LEU A 19 2.59 6.68 14.05
CA LEU A 19 1.17 6.59 14.37
C LEU A 19 0.85 5.66 15.55
N SER A 20 1.76 4.75 15.89
CA SER A 20 1.56 3.71 16.92
C SER A 20 1.20 4.26 18.31
N HIS A 21 1.61 5.48 18.64
CA HIS A 21 1.44 6.07 19.97
C HIS A 21 0.17 6.94 20.14
N ARG A 22 -0.59 7.24 19.07
CA ARG A 22 -1.69 8.24 19.14
C ARG A 22 -2.81 7.89 20.13
N PHE A 23 -2.94 6.63 20.52
CA PHE A 23 -3.93 6.15 21.49
C PHE A 23 -3.30 5.43 22.70
N SER A 24 -1.98 5.57 22.92
CA SER A 24 -1.28 4.84 23.99
C SER A 24 -1.80 5.18 25.39
N ASN A 25 -2.35 6.39 25.56
CA ASN A 25 -2.80 6.94 26.83
C ASN A 25 -4.32 6.91 27.01
N THR A 26 -5.07 6.32 26.07
CA THR A 26 -6.53 6.21 26.18
C THR A 26 -6.92 4.90 26.88
N PRO A 27 -8.08 4.85 27.56
CA PRO A 27 -8.65 3.60 28.09
C PRO A 27 -8.80 2.51 27.03
N LEU A 28 -9.00 2.92 25.78
CA LEU A 28 -9.17 2.06 24.60
C LEU A 28 -7.86 1.58 23.97
N LYS A 29 -6.70 1.79 24.58
CA LYS A 29 -5.39 1.40 24.01
C LYS A 29 -5.37 -0.03 23.48
N LYS A 30 -6.00 -0.98 24.19
CA LYS A 30 -6.01 -2.39 23.80
C LYS A 30 -6.80 -2.62 22.51
N ASP A 31 -7.99 -2.06 22.43
CA ASP A 31 -8.83 -2.14 21.23
C ASP A 31 -8.19 -1.41 20.04
N PHE A 32 -7.53 -0.27 20.32
CA PHE A 32 -6.73 0.42 19.32
C PHE A 32 -5.61 -0.47 18.78
N TYR A 33 -4.81 -1.10 19.64
CA TYR A 33 -3.73 -1.99 19.18
C TYR A 33 -4.23 -3.14 18.32
N ILE A 34 -5.39 -3.71 18.66
CA ILE A 34 -6.03 -4.77 17.86
C ILE A 34 -6.44 -4.21 16.48
N PHE A 35 -7.12 -3.07 16.45
CA PHE A 35 -7.47 -2.37 15.22
C PHE A 35 -6.22 -2.06 14.39
N TYR A 36 -5.20 -1.50 15.01
CA TYR A 36 -3.97 -1.03 14.40
C TYR A 36 -3.15 -2.17 13.78
N ASN A 37 -3.03 -3.30 14.47
CA ASN A 37 -2.37 -4.48 13.92
C ASN A 37 -3.11 -5.03 12.69
N LYS A 38 -4.45 -5.03 12.70
CA LYS A 38 -5.25 -5.43 11.54
C LYS A 38 -5.14 -4.41 10.40
N TRP A 39 -5.07 -3.12 10.75
CA TRP A 39 -4.88 -2.01 9.82
C TRP A 39 -3.57 -2.17 9.05
N ILE A 40 -2.44 -2.34 9.76
CA ILE A 40 -1.12 -2.52 9.13
C ILE A 40 -1.13 -3.73 8.19
N LYS A 41 -1.63 -4.88 8.66
CA LYS A 41 -1.70 -6.10 7.84
C LYS A 41 -2.52 -5.91 6.57
N LEU A 42 -3.64 -5.20 6.64
CA LEU A 42 -4.48 -4.93 5.48
C LEU A 42 -3.73 -4.12 4.41
N HIS A 43 -2.99 -3.09 4.81
CA HIS A 43 -2.25 -2.22 3.90
C HIS A 43 -1.00 -2.90 3.34
N ASN A 44 -0.25 -3.64 4.17
CA ASN A 44 0.87 -4.45 3.68
C ASN A 44 0.42 -5.47 2.64
N ASN A 45 -0.73 -6.13 2.86
CA ASN A 45 -1.31 -7.04 1.88
C ASN A 45 -1.68 -6.34 0.56
N LEU A 46 -2.12 -5.08 0.60
CA LEU A 46 -2.34 -4.33 -0.64
C LEU A 46 -1.03 -4.19 -1.42
N PHE A 47 0.06 -3.82 -0.75
CA PHE A 47 1.37 -3.70 -1.40
C PHE A 47 1.85 -5.01 -2.02
N PHE A 48 1.74 -6.13 -1.30
CA PHE A 48 2.10 -7.45 -1.83
C PHE A 48 1.24 -7.91 -3.02
N ASN A 49 -0.01 -7.46 -3.10
CA ASN A 49 -0.86 -7.77 -4.25
C ASN A 49 -0.57 -6.88 -5.46
N LEU A 50 0.09 -5.74 -5.28
CA LEU A 50 0.43 -4.79 -6.34
C LEU A 50 1.82 -5.03 -6.94
N THR A 51 2.58 -6.02 -6.47
CA THR A 51 3.94 -6.32 -6.97
C THR A 51 3.92 -6.91 -8.39
N ILE A 52 4.69 -6.29 -9.29
CA ILE A 52 4.83 -6.68 -10.71
C ILE A 52 6.05 -7.60 -10.84
N ASP A 53 5.92 -8.87 -10.45
CA ASP A 53 7.06 -9.81 -10.44
C ASP A 53 7.29 -10.53 -11.79
N ASN A 54 6.30 -10.59 -12.67
CA ASN A 54 6.46 -11.27 -13.96
C ASN A 54 5.46 -10.78 -15.01
N LYS A 55 5.79 -10.91 -16.31
CA LYS A 55 4.86 -10.62 -17.41
C LYS A 55 3.54 -11.41 -17.32
N SER A 56 3.55 -12.55 -16.62
CA SER A 56 2.40 -13.41 -16.35
C SER A 56 1.62 -13.06 -15.07
N THR A 57 2.10 -12.11 -14.25
CA THR A 57 1.45 -11.68 -13.00
C THR A 57 0.96 -10.23 -13.05
N LEU A 58 0.99 -9.60 -14.24
CA LEU A 58 0.37 -8.30 -14.45
C LEU A 58 -1.14 -8.44 -14.25
N LEU A 59 -1.64 -7.90 -13.14
CA LEU A 59 -3.07 -7.83 -12.89
C LEU A 59 -3.73 -7.03 -14.01
N SER A 60 -4.75 -7.61 -14.63
CA SER A 60 -5.67 -6.90 -15.50
C SER A 60 -6.37 -5.77 -14.74
N GLU A 61 -6.92 -4.81 -15.47
CA GLU A 61 -7.73 -3.73 -14.89
C GLU A 61 -8.87 -4.29 -14.02
N ASN A 62 -9.51 -5.38 -14.46
CA ASN A 62 -10.56 -6.04 -13.69
C ASN A 62 -10.04 -6.63 -12.37
N GLU A 63 -8.85 -7.24 -12.37
CA GLU A 63 -8.23 -7.76 -11.16
C GLU A 63 -7.81 -6.65 -10.20
N LEU A 64 -7.22 -5.55 -10.72
CA LEU A 64 -6.88 -4.36 -9.93
C LEU A 64 -8.13 -3.73 -9.30
N ASN A 65 -9.22 -3.63 -10.07
CA ASN A 65 -10.51 -3.15 -9.58
C ASN A 65 -11.06 -4.07 -8.48
N ASN A 66 -10.92 -5.38 -8.63
CA ASN A 66 -11.37 -6.34 -7.63
C ASN A 66 -10.54 -6.26 -6.34
N VAL A 67 -9.21 -6.22 -6.45
CA VAL A 67 -8.30 -6.03 -5.30
C VAL A 67 -8.64 -4.74 -4.56
N THR A 68 -8.86 -3.64 -5.29
CA THR A 68 -9.22 -2.34 -4.71
C THR A 68 -10.56 -2.39 -3.98
N LYS A 69 -11.60 -2.98 -4.60
CA LYS A 69 -12.92 -3.15 -3.96
C LYS A 69 -12.83 -3.97 -2.68
N ILE A 70 -12.14 -5.11 -2.72
CA ILE A 70 -11.95 -5.99 -1.55
C ILE A 70 -11.20 -5.25 -0.43
N PHE A 71 -10.15 -4.51 -0.77
CA PHE A 71 -9.41 -3.69 0.19
C PHE A 71 -10.31 -2.65 0.86
N MET A 72 -11.09 -1.90 0.06
CA MET A 72 -11.97 -0.85 0.58
C MET A 72 -13.07 -1.42 1.49
N ILE A 73 -13.67 -2.55 1.15
CA ILE A 73 -14.66 -3.24 2.00
C ILE A 73 -14.03 -3.64 3.34
N LYS A 74 -12.85 -4.27 3.31
CA LYS A 74 -12.14 -4.67 4.54
C LYS A 74 -11.75 -3.46 5.39
N ARG A 75 -11.28 -2.39 4.76
CA ARG A 75 -10.93 -1.12 5.42
C ARG A 75 -12.15 -0.54 6.14
N GLN A 76 -13.27 -0.42 5.44
CA GLN A 76 -14.52 0.09 6.00
C GLN A 76 -15.01 -0.75 7.18
N ALA A 77 -14.94 -2.08 7.05
CA ALA A 77 -15.33 -2.99 8.13
C ALA A 77 -14.45 -2.81 9.38
N LEU A 78 -13.12 -2.65 9.23
CA LEU A 78 -12.21 -2.41 10.36
C LEU A 78 -12.51 -1.09 11.07
N VAL A 79 -12.68 0.01 10.31
CA VAL A 79 -13.03 1.32 10.87
C VAL A 79 -14.37 1.25 11.59
N SER A 80 -15.36 0.62 10.98
CA SER A 80 -16.71 0.50 11.56
C SER A 80 -16.70 -0.31 12.84
N SER A 81 -15.95 -1.41 12.88
CA SER A 81 -15.78 -2.24 14.08
C SER A 81 -15.14 -1.46 15.22
N TYR A 82 -14.07 -0.71 14.96
CA TYR A 82 -13.42 0.08 15.99
C TYR A 82 -14.29 1.26 16.44
N ALA A 83 -14.95 1.94 15.50
CA ALA A 83 -15.95 2.99 15.77
C ALA A 83 -17.07 2.50 16.70
N GLN A 84 -17.53 1.25 16.55
CA GLN A 84 -18.52 0.68 17.46
C GLN A 84 -17.98 0.49 18.89
N SER A 85 -16.70 0.15 19.06
CA SER A 85 -16.06 0.15 20.38
C SER A 85 -16.03 1.56 20.97
N LEU A 86 -15.71 2.59 20.17
CA LEU A 86 -15.68 3.98 20.64
C LEU A 86 -17.02 4.47 21.19
N LYS A 87 -18.15 3.99 20.65
CA LYS A 87 -19.50 4.39 21.10
C LYS A 87 -19.80 4.00 22.54
N LYS A 88 -19.12 2.98 23.08
CA LYS A 88 -19.36 2.46 24.42
C LYS A 88 -18.63 3.28 25.50
N GLU A 89 -17.74 4.18 25.10
CA GLU A 89 -16.92 4.97 26.01
C GLU A 89 -17.60 6.28 26.42
N VAL A 90 -17.29 6.72 27.65
CA VAL A 90 -17.76 7.99 28.23
C VAL A 90 -17.32 9.18 27.37
N ASP A 91 -16.09 9.16 26.85
CA ASP A 91 -15.56 10.22 25.99
C ASP A 91 -15.58 9.83 24.49
N SER A 92 -16.69 9.25 24.04
CA SER A 92 -16.83 8.77 22.66
C SER A 92 -16.55 9.86 21.63
N LYS A 93 -16.99 11.11 21.85
CA LYS A 93 -16.80 12.23 20.90
C LYS A 93 -15.33 12.56 20.66
N ASN A 94 -14.52 12.69 21.71
CA ASN A 94 -13.09 12.98 21.53
C ASN A 94 -12.37 11.80 20.88
N ASN A 95 -12.71 10.56 21.28
CA ASN A 95 -12.15 9.37 20.66
C ASN A 95 -12.50 9.25 19.16
N PHE A 96 -13.71 9.65 18.76
CA PHE A 96 -14.10 9.74 17.36
C PHE A 96 -13.29 10.78 16.59
N ASN A 97 -13.03 11.95 17.20
CA ASN A 97 -12.17 12.96 16.59
C ASN A 97 -10.74 12.45 16.41
N PHE A 98 -10.17 11.79 17.43
CA PHE A 98 -8.85 11.16 17.32
C PHE A 98 -8.81 10.11 16.20
N LEU A 99 -9.85 9.29 16.06
CA LEU A 99 -9.92 8.30 14.98
C LEU A 99 -9.99 8.97 13.61
N LYS A 100 -10.81 10.03 13.48
CA LYS A 100 -10.91 10.80 12.24
C LYS A 100 -9.56 11.41 11.85
N ASP A 101 -8.85 12.02 12.80
CA ASP A 101 -7.55 12.64 12.57
C ASP A 101 -6.47 11.60 12.25
N PHE A 102 -6.52 10.44 12.91
CA PHE A 102 -5.66 9.30 12.59
C PHE A 102 -5.88 8.84 11.14
N LEU A 103 -7.13 8.62 10.74
CA LEU A 103 -7.48 8.17 9.39
C LEU A 103 -7.08 9.19 8.34
N PHE A 104 -7.36 10.47 8.58
CA PHE A 104 -6.99 11.55 7.68
C PHE A 104 -5.47 11.62 7.48
N PHE A 105 -4.71 11.66 8.59
CA PHE A 105 -3.25 11.73 8.51
C PHE A 105 -2.67 10.49 7.82
N HIS A 106 -3.19 9.30 8.14
CA HIS A 106 -2.78 8.08 7.48
C HIS A 106 -3.06 8.15 5.97
N ASP A 107 -4.29 8.47 5.56
CA ASP A 107 -4.71 8.44 4.15
C ASP A 107 -3.92 9.43 3.29
N GLU A 108 -3.64 10.63 3.80
CA GLU A 108 -2.83 11.61 3.08
C GLU A 108 -1.39 11.11 2.85
N ASN A 109 -0.75 10.53 3.88
CA ASN A 109 0.59 9.96 3.72
C ASN A 109 0.56 8.68 2.86
N PHE A 110 -0.48 7.86 2.98
CA PHE A 110 -0.62 6.62 2.23
C PHE A 110 -0.76 6.88 0.72
N LYS A 111 -1.50 7.93 0.32
CA LYS A 111 -1.58 8.36 -1.08
C LYS A 111 -0.21 8.75 -1.64
N LEU A 112 0.62 9.44 -0.85
CA LEU A 112 1.98 9.80 -1.26
C LEU A 112 2.84 8.56 -1.47
N ILE A 113 2.75 7.57 -0.58
CA ILE A 113 3.46 6.29 -0.70
C ILE A 113 2.98 5.52 -1.95
N LEU A 114 1.67 5.46 -2.20
CA LEU A 114 1.12 4.85 -3.42
C LEU A 114 1.63 5.55 -4.69
N LYS A 115 1.75 6.88 -4.66
CA LYS A 115 2.29 7.65 -5.79
C LYS A 115 3.76 7.31 -6.04
N GLN A 116 4.58 7.20 -4.99
CA GLN A 116 5.98 6.77 -5.10
C GLN A 116 6.09 5.38 -5.73
N ILE A 117 5.23 4.43 -5.32
CA ILE A 117 5.18 3.09 -5.92
C ILE A 117 4.89 3.15 -7.43
N LEU A 118 3.94 4.00 -7.84
CA LEU A 118 3.61 4.17 -9.26
C LEU A 118 4.76 4.82 -10.04
N GLU A 119 5.46 5.78 -9.45
CA GLU A 119 6.65 6.42 -10.05
C GLU A 119 7.78 5.40 -10.23
N ASP A 120 8.06 4.58 -9.21
CA ASP A 120 9.06 3.50 -9.28
C ASP A 120 8.73 2.49 -10.39
N TYR A 121 7.46 2.08 -10.49
CA TYR A 121 7.01 1.19 -11.57
C TYR A 121 7.13 1.82 -12.95
N SER A 122 6.87 3.12 -13.08
CA SER A 122 7.04 3.83 -14.36
C SER A 122 8.50 3.82 -14.82
N VAL A 123 9.43 4.10 -13.90
CA VAL A 123 10.87 4.06 -14.17
C VAL A 123 11.32 2.67 -14.60
N GLU A 124 10.88 1.63 -13.89
CA GLU A 124 11.24 0.25 -14.20
C GLU A 124 10.70 -0.21 -15.57
N LEU A 125 9.47 0.18 -15.91
CA LEU A 125 8.91 -0.09 -17.24
C LEU A 125 9.73 0.57 -18.36
N ILE A 126 10.18 1.82 -18.17
CA ILE A 126 11.04 2.52 -19.15
C ILE A 126 12.39 1.80 -19.30
N ARG A 127 12.98 1.34 -18.18
CA ARG A 127 14.23 0.57 -18.17
C ARG A 127 14.09 -0.73 -18.98
N LEU A 128 13.04 -1.50 -18.73
CA LEU A 128 12.75 -2.76 -19.43
C LEU A 128 12.50 -2.55 -20.94
N GLN A 129 11.79 -1.48 -21.31
CA GLN A 129 11.58 -1.13 -22.72
C GLN A 129 12.90 -0.78 -23.42
N SER A 130 13.78 -0.03 -22.75
CA SER A 130 15.10 0.32 -23.28
C SER A 130 15.96 -0.92 -23.49
N LEU A 131 15.97 -1.85 -22.53
CA LEU A 131 16.66 -3.13 -22.65
C LEU A 131 16.13 -3.94 -23.85
N ARG A 132 14.80 -4.03 -23.99
CA ARG A 132 14.17 -4.74 -25.12
C ARG A 132 14.56 -4.15 -26.48
N LYS A 133 14.60 -2.82 -26.60
CA LYS A 133 15.05 -2.14 -27.83
C LYS A 133 16.50 -2.48 -28.15
N ALA A 134 17.38 -2.44 -27.14
CA ALA A 134 18.80 -2.78 -27.30
C ALA A 134 18.99 -4.25 -27.73
N THR A 135 18.27 -5.20 -27.10
CA THR A 135 18.30 -6.62 -27.48
C THR A 135 17.80 -6.85 -28.90
N HIS A 136 16.71 -6.20 -29.31
CA HIS A 136 16.23 -6.30 -30.70
C HIS A 136 17.23 -5.71 -31.70
N ALA A 137 17.81 -4.54 -31.41
CA ALA A 137 18.83 -3.94 -32.27
C ALA A 137 20.03 -4.87 -32.47
N TYR A 138 20.52 -5.48 -31.38
CA TYR A 138 21.59 -6.47 -31.43
C TYR A 138 21.21 -7.71 -32.26
N ALA A 139 20.04 -8.30 -32.02
CA ALA A 139 19.56 -9.46 -32.77
C ALA A 139 19.45 -9.17 -34.28
N HIS A 140 18.94 -8.00 -34.66
CA HIS A 140 18.80 -7.61 -36.06
C HIS A 140 20.11 -7.20 -36.73
N SER A 141 21.09 -6.66 -35.99
CA SER A 141 22.43 -6.39 -36.53
C SER A 141 23.20 -7.67 -36.90
N HIS A 142 22.88 -8.80 -36.27
CA HIS A 142 23.46 -10.10 -36.65
C HIS A 142 22.79 -10.72 -37.88
N ILE A 143 21.52 -10.39 -38.17
CA ILE A 143 20.81 -10.89 -39.36
C ILE A 143 21.23 -10.14 -40.63
N SER A 144 21.59 -8.86 -40.55
CA SER A 144 22.05 -8.08 -41.72
C SER A 144 23.53 -8.24 -42.07
N SER A 145 24.28 -9.02 -41.29
CA SER A 145 25.74 -9.22 -41.46
C SER A 145 26.11 -10.61 -41.98
N GLY A 146 25.13 -11.50 -42.17
CA GLY A 146 25.31 -12.78 -42.86
C GLY A 146 25.02 -12.61 -44.34
N GLY A 147 26.08 -12.46 -45.14
CA GLY A 147 26.04 -12.65 -46.59
C GLY A 147 25.97 -14.11 -46.99
#